data_AF-A0AAU7JX26-F1
#
_entry.id   AF-A0AAU7JX26-F1
#
_cell.length_a   1.000
_cell.length_b   1.000
_cell.length_c   1.000
_cell.angle_alpha   90.00
_cell.angle_beta   90.00
_cell.angle_gamma   90.00
#
_symmetry.space_group_name_H-M   'P 1'
#
loop_
_entity.id
_entity.type
_entity.pdbx_description
1 polymer ?
#
loop_
_entity_poly.entity_id
_entity_poly.type
_entity_poly.pdbx_seq_one_letter_code
_entity_poly.pdbx_strand_id
1 'polypeptide(L)'
;MVVVRPTLLGKLEHRLGRLAQLDRPVCRGFAERHFTSPAADGGNVFDPCFGADNGDGLACPIAPWSGSYLKIGVVGQSEETSGSETAGRPWGYQLRNGNRCSALGGATDSIKGKRLNYACEKGGVIYGDPLRGRVWRVYFT
;
A
#
# COMPACT_ATOMS: atom_id res chain seq x y z
N MET A 1 -16.40 2.11 16.00
CA MET A 1 -15.95 3.08 14.96
C MET A 1 -14.64 3.70 15.43
N VAL A 2 -13.55 3.50 14.69
CA VAL A 2 -12.20 3.94 15.13
C VAL A 2 -11.68 5.02 14.18
N VAL A 3 -10.98 6.00 14.76
CA VAL A 3 -10.32 7.08 14.05
C VAL A 3 -9.00 6.58 13.45
N VAL A 4 -8.79 6.89 12.19
CA VAL A 4 -7.57 6.54 11.45
C VAL A 4 -6.87 7.81 11.02
N ARG A 5 -5.54 7.84 11.17
CA ARG A 5 -4.74 8.83 10.45
C ARG A 5 -4.43 8.23 9.08
N PRO A 6 -4.77 8.90 7.97
CA PRO A 6 -4.25 8.46 6.68
C PRO A 6 -2.72 8.47 6.80
N THR A 7 -2.14 7.28 6.80
CA THR A 7 -0.70 7.16 6.66
C THR A 7 -0.46 7.40 5.18
N LEU A 8 -0.01 8.60 4.86
CA LEU A 8 0.58 8.86 3.56
C LEU A 8 1.62 7.76 3.36
N LEU A 9 1.68 7.19 2.17
CA LEU A 9 2.95 6.70 1.68
C LEU A 9 3.78 7.96 1.40
N GLY A 10 4.20 8.62 2.49
CA GLY A 10 4.94 9.85 2.44
C GLY A 10 6.26 9.55 1.77
N LYS A 11 6.72 10.50 0.94
CA LYS A 11 8.11 10.59 0.51
C LYS A 11 9.02 10.03 1.59
N LEU A 12 9.77 9.00 1.23
CA LEU A 12 10.65 8.26 2.13
C LEU A 12 11.88 9.12 2.46
N GLU A 13 11.67 10.32 3.02
CA GLU A 13 12.72 11.22 3.46
C GLU A 13 12.86 11.09 4.97
N HIS A 14 13.71 10.14 5.40
CA HIS A 14 14.24 10.13 6.75
C HIS A 14 15.74 10.44 6.69
N ARG A 15 16.09 11.68 7.06
CA ARG A 15 17.43 11.99 7.56
C ARG A 15 17.66 11.14 8.81
N LEU A 16 18.65 10.25 8.78
CA LEU A 16 19.38 9.78 9.96
C LEU A 16 20.66 9.06 9.53
N GLY A 17 21.78 9.62 10.00
CA GLY A 17 22.97 8.88 10.44
C GLY A 17 23.58 7.88 9.46
N ARG A 18 24.62 8.35 8.77
CA ARG A 18 25.69 7.56 8.12
C ARG A 18 26.03 6.28 8.90
N LEU A 19 25.55 5.13 8.43
CA LEU A 19 26.12 3.79 8.59
C LEU A 19 25.52 2.92 7.46
N ALA A 20 26.37 2.13 6.81
CA ALA A 20 26.09 1.43 5.55
C ALA A 20 24.80 0.60 5.59
N GLN A 21 23.78 1.06 4.87
CA GLN A 21 22.49 0.39 4.71
C GLN A 21 22.25 0.27 3.21
N LEU A 22 22.18 -0.95 2.71
CA LEU A 22 21.87 -1.30 1.31
C LEU A 22 20.89 -0.29 0.70
N ASP A 23 21.32 0.38 -0.37
CA ASP A 23 20.64 1.52 -1.01
C ASP A 23 19.13 1.29 -1.11
N ARG A 24 18.38 1.96 -0.24
CA ARG A 24 16.93 2.05 -0.38
C ARG A 24 16.68 2.89 -1.64
N PRO A 25 16.00 2.37 -2.67
CA PRO A 25 15.69 3.14 -3.86
C PRO A 25 14.85 4.34 -3.44
N VAL A 26 15.24 5.51 -3.90
CA VAL A 26 14.33 6.65 -3.87
C VAL A 26 13.26 6.36 -4.92
N CYS A 27 12.00 6.39 -4.49
CA CYS A 27 10.85 6.08 -5.31
C CYS A 27 10.13 7.37 -5.72
N ARG A 28 9.75 7.48 -7.00
CA ARG A 28 8.95 8.58 -7.55
C ARG A 28 7.62 8.09 -8.13
N GLY A 29 6.71 9.05 -8.30
CA GLY A 29 5.41 8.82 -8.91
C GLY A 29 4.34 8.34 -7.94
N PHE A 30 3.14 8.16 -8.47
CA PHE A 30 2.02 7.56 -7.74
C PHE A 30 2.15 6.03 -7.76
N ALA A 31 1.49 5.37 -6.81
CA ALA A 31 1.45 3.92 -6.76
C ALA A 31 0.77 3.35 -8.01
N GLU A 32 1.48 2.51 -8.74
CA GLU A 32 0.99 1.82 -9.92
C GLU A 32 0.78 0.33 -9.62
N ARG A 33 -0.26 -0.24 -10.21
CA ARG A 33 -0.50 -1.68 -10.20
C ARG A 33 0.12 -2.30 -11.44
N HIS A 34 1.05 -3.23 -11.23
CA HIS A 34 1.73 -3.96 -12.29
C HIS A 34 1.38 -5.44 -12.27
N PHE A 35 1.30 -6.04 -13.45
CA PHE A 35 0.98 -7.44 -13.65
C PHE A 35 2.10 -8.11 -14.43
N THR A 36 2.42 -9.37 -14.10
CA THR A 36 3.23 -10.21 -14.99
C THR A 36 2.37 -10.66 -16.18
N SER A 37 2.82 -10.45 -17.42
CA SER A 37 2.13 -10.95 -18.62
C SER A 37 2.22 -12.49 -18.73
N PRO A 38 1.28 -13.12 -19.46
CA PRO A 38 0.24 -13.95 -18.86
C PRO A 38 0.75 -15.32 -18.35
N ALA A 39 0.37 -15.67 -17.13
CA ALA A 39 0.07 -17.07 -16.82
C ALA A 39 -1.46 -17.23 -16.87
N ALA A 40 -1.93 -18.34 -17.44
CA ALA A 40 -3.35 -18.72 -17.50
C ALA A 40 -4.03 -18.82 -16.11
N ASP A 41 -3.23 -18.73 -15.04
CA ASP A 41 -3.62 -18.89 -13.64
C ASP A 41 -3.77 -17.54 -12.91
N GLY A 42 -3.73 -16.41 -13.65
CA GLY A 42 -4.11 -15.10 -13.11
C GLY A 42 -2.97 -14.09 -12.87
N GLY A 43 -1.73 -14.41 -13.22
CA GLY A 43 -0.57 -13.51 -13.05
C GLY A 43 -0.30 -13.10 -11.59
N ASN A 44 0.90 -12.58 -11.31
CA ASN A 44 1.16 -11.95 -10.03
C ASN A 44 0.78 -10.47 -10.12
N VAL A 45 -0.05 -10.01 -9.18
CA VAL A 45 -0.39 -8.59 -9.01
C VAL A 45 0.59 -7.98 -8.03
N PHE A 46 1.40 -7.04 -8.50
CA PHE A 46 2.29 -6.25 -7.66
C PHE A 46 1.75 -4.83 -7.56
N ASP A 47 1.20 -4.50 -6.39
CA ASP A 47 0.58 -3.21 -6.08
C ASP A 47 0.70 -2.96 -4.57
N PRO A 48 1.23 -1.81 -4.13
CA PRO A 48 1.71 -0.69 -4.93
C PRO A 48 3.14 -0.89 -5.44
N CYS A 49 3.43 -0.39 -6.63
CA CYS A 49 4.79 -0.25 -7.17
C CYS A 49 5.08 1.22 -7.51
N PHE A 50 6.36 1.59 -7.48
CA PHE A 50 6.83 2.94 -7.74
C PHE A 50 8.01 2.92 -8.70
N GLY A 51 8.17 3.94 -9.52
CA GLY A 51 9.35 4.11 -10.35
C GLY A 51 10.60 4.27 -9.49
N ALA A 52 11.66 3.51 -9.79
CA ALA A 52 12.97 3.70 -9.16
C ALA A 52 13.67 4.94 -9.77
N ASP A 53 14.31 5.75 -8.93
CA ASP A 53 14.93 7.03 -9.32
C ASP A 53 15.97 6.97 -10.45
N ASN A 54 16.52 5.79 -10.75
CA ASN A 54 17.49 5.59 -11.82
C ASN A 54 16.87 5.09 -13.14
N GLY A 55 15.54 4.93 -13.21
CA GLY A 55 14.84 4.48 -14.41
C GLY A 55 14.98 2.98 -14.72
N ASP A 56 15.71 2.21 -13.88
CA ASP A 56 16.01 0.80 -14.12
C ASP A 56 14.90 -0.17 -13.64
N GLY A 57 13.67 0.32 -13.52
CA GLY A 57 12.51 -0.47 -13.16
C GLY A 57 11.70 0.05 -11.99
N LEU A 58 10.92 -0.85 -11.39
CA LEU A 58 9.94 -0.58 -10.36
C LEU A 58 10.39 -1.15 -9.01
N ALA A 59 10.11 -0.42 -7.95
CA ALA A 59 10.19 -0.90 -6.59
C ALA A 59 8.77 -1.15 -6.06
N CYS A 60 8.48 -2.41 -5.73
CA CYS A 60 7.18 -2.84 -5.21
C CYS A 60 7.35 -3.30 -3.76
N PRO A 61 6.97 -2.50 -2.76
CA PRO A 61 7.00 -2.94 -1.37
C PRO A 61 6.19 -4.23 -1.17
N ILE A 62 6.67 -5.12 -0.30
CA ILE A 62 5.98 -6.41 -0.06
C ILE A 62 4.82 -6.29 0.95
N ALA A 63 4.82 -5.25 1.79
CA ALA A 63 3.73 -4.93 2.72
C ALA A 63 3.76 -3.43 3.10
N PRO A 64 2.64 -2.82 3.57
CA PRO A 64 2.52 -1.37 3.79
C PRO A 64 3.55 -0.76 4.75
N TRP A 65 4.09 -1.56 5.67
CA TRP A 65 5.11 -1.15 6.64
C TRP A 65 6.41 -1.93 6.52
N SER A 66 6.60 -2.68 5.44
CA SER A 66 7.85 -3.42 5.21
C SER A 66 8.93 -2.47 4.70
N GLY A 67 10.16 -2.67 5.19
CA GLY A 67 11.35 -2.07 4.60
C GLY A 67 11.89 -2.84 3.38
N SER A 68 11.24 -3.95 3.02
CA SER A 68 11.62 -4.82 1.89
C SER A 68 10.73 -4.56 0.69
N TYR A 69 11.32 -4.67 -0.49
CA TYR A 69 10.65 -4.45 -1.77
C TYR A 69 11.18 -5.45 -2.81
N LEU A 70 10.34 -5.75 -3.79
CA LEU A 70 10.76 -6.41 -5.02
C LEU A 70 11.21 -5.35 -6.01
N LYS A 71 12.37 -5.56 -6.64
CA LYS A 71 12.80 -4.77 -7.80
C LYS A 71 12.38 -5.51 -9.07
N ILE A 72 11.56 -4.88 -9.89
CA ILE A 72 11.08 -5.44 -11.16
C ILE A 72 11.70 -4.63 -12.29
N GLY A 73 12.45 -5.28 -13.19
CA GLY A 73 12.89 -4.64 -14.42
C GLY A 73 11.72 -4.46 -15.37
N VAL A 74 11.56 -3.25 -15.92
CA VAL A 74 10.50 -2.95 -16.90
C VAL A 74 11.11 -2.88 -18.29
N VAL A 75 10.46 -3.53 -19.25
CA VAL A 75 10.77 -3.38 -20.68
C VAL A 75 9.76 -2.38 -21.25
N GLY A 76 10.16 -1.12 -21.37
CA GLY A 76 9.30 -0.02 -21.82
C GLY A 76 9.25 1.16 -20.86
N GLN A 77 8.46 2.18 -21.20
CA GLN A 77 8.24 3.35 -20.33
C GLN A 77 7.03 3.09 -19.42
N SER A 78 7.18 3.35 -18.12
CA SER A 78 6.04 3.41 -17.19
C SER A 78 5.35 4.75 -17.39
N GLU A 79 4.02 4.75 -17.54
CA GLU A 79 3.25 5.98 -17.63
C GLU A 79 3.06 6.56 -16.23
N GLU A 80 3.58 7.77 -15.98
CA GLU A 80 3.33 8.45 -14.72
C GLU A 80 1.83 8.72 -14.56
N THR A 81 1.20 7.99 -13.64
CA THR A 81 -0.20 8.24 -13.32
C THR A 81 -0.28 9.43 -12.37
N SER A 82 -1.14 10.41 -12.63
CA SER A 82 -1.41 11.52 -11.69
C SER A 82 -2.71 11.27 -10.92
N GLY A 83 -2.75 11.60 -9.64
CA GLY A 83 -3.94 11.39 -8.82
C GLY A 83 -3.90 12.10 -7.47
N SER A 84 -4.94 11.91 -6.66
CA SER A 84 -4.87 12.28 -5.25
C SER A 84 -4.38 11.07 -4.46
N GLU A 85 -3.32 11.26 -3.67
CA GLU A 85 -2.71 10.25 -2.79
C GLU A 85 -3.72 9.58 -1.82
N THR A 86 -4.90 10.19 -1.65
CA THR A 86 -5.94 9.72 -0.71
C THR A 86 -7.27 9.36 -1.36
N ALA A 87 -7.40 9.48 -2.68
CA ALA A 87 -8.63 9.13 -3.40
C ALA A 87 -8.87 7.61 -3.47
N GLY A 88 -7.80 6.83 -3.53
CA GLY A 88 -7.84 5.37 -3.57
C GLY A 88 -8.24 4.73 -2.24
N ARG A 89 -8.51 3.42 -2.30
CA ARG A 89 -8.61 2.59 -1.10
C ARG A 89 -7.18 2.35 -0.57
N PRO A 90 -6.87 2.66 0.71
CA PRO A 90 -5.52 2.49 1.22
C PRO A 90 -5.07 1.04 1.21
N TRP A 91 -3.79 0.81 0.96
CA TRP A 91 -3.21 -0.53 1.09
C TRP A 91 -3.05 -0.96 2.56
N GLY A 92 -2.92 0.00 3.47
CA GLY A 92 -2.94 -0.23 4.91
C GLY A 92 -3.44 0.97 5.71
N TYR A 93 -3.95 0.70 6.91
CA TYR A 93 -4.37 1.70 7.88
C TYR A 93 -3.52 1.65 9.14
N GLN A 94 -3.08 2.82 9.62
CA GLN A 94 -2.64 2.97 11.00
C GLN A 94 -3.74 3.64 11.82
N LEU A 95 -4.36 2.86 12.70
CA LEU A 95 -5.39 3.33 13.62
C LEU A 95 -4.79 4.30 14.66
N ARG A 96 -5.63 5.14 15.28
CA ARG A 96 -5.18 6.10 16.31
C ARG A 96 -4.51 5.43 17.52
N ASN A 97 -4.84 4.18 17.81
CA ASN A 97 -4.20 3.39 18.86
C ASN A 97 -2.86 2.75 18.42
N GLY A 98 -2.38 3.07 17.22
CA GLY A 98 -1.13 2.56 16.66
C GLY A 98 -1.25 1.16 16.04
N ASN A 99 -2.43 0.53 16.05
CA ASN A 99 -2.63 -0.76 15.38
C ASN A 99 -2.56 -0.58 13.86
N ARG A 100 -1.86 -1.50 13.19
CA ARG A 100 -1.62 -1.49 11.75
C ARG A 100 -2.47 -2.57 11.09
N CYS A 101 -3.18 -2.21 10.04
CA CYS A 101 -4.11 -3.09 9.35
C CYS A 101 -3.83 -3.14 7.86
N SER A 102 -3.57 -4.34 7.33
CA SER A 102 -3.24 -4.54 5.91
C SER A 102 -4.49 -4.98 5.14
N ALA A 103 -4.59 -4.53 3.89
CA ALA A 103 -5.68 -4.93 3.00
C ALA A 103 -5.65 -6.45 2.76
N LEU A 104 -6.84 -7.06 2.71
CA LEU A 104 -7.04 -8.47 2.40
C LEU A 104 -7.41 -8.63 0.92
N GLY A 105 -6.70 -9.53 0.23
CA GLY A 105 -7.04 -9.96 -1.12
C GLY A 105 -8.09 -11.09 -1.16
N GLY A 106 -8.38 -11.59 -2.36
CA GLY A 106 -9.18 -12.81 -2.57
C GLY A 106 -10.67 -12.67 -2.26
N ALA A 107 -11.34 -13.77 -1.87
CA ALA A 107 -12.68 -13.75 -1.30
C ALA A 107 -12.58 -13.69 0.23
N THR A 108 -13.39 -12.85 0.86
CA THR A 108 -13.42 -12.70 2.32
C THR A 108 -14.87 -12.66 2.80
N ASP A 109 -15.07 -12.83 4.11
CA ASP A 109 -16.38 -12.74 4.73
C ASP A 109 -17.00 -11.33 4.66
N SER A 110 -18.28 -11.21 5.01
CA SER A 110 -18.99 -9.94 5.08
C SER A 110 -19.95 -9.89 6.27
N ILE A 111 -20.07 -8.70 6.87
CA ILE A 111 -21.05 -8.43 7.94
C ILE A 111 -21.92 -7.26 7.50
N LYS A 112 -23.25 -7.45 7.53
CA LYS A 112 -24.24 -6.43 7.16
C LYS A 112 -23.94 -5.79 5.79
N GLY A 113 -23.60 -6.61 4.80
CA GLY A 113 -23.25 -6.17 3.45
C GLY A 113 -21.91 -5.43 3.33
N LYS A 114 -21.12 -5.35 4.41
CA LYS A 114 -19.77 -4.80 4.37
C LYS A 114 -18.78 -5.96 4.30
N ARG A 115 -17.99 -5.99 3.24
CA ARG A 115 -16.91 -6.98 3.09
C ARG A 115 -15.79 -6.73 4.10
N LEU A 116 -15.21 -7.79 4.64
CA LEU A 116 -13.98 -7.78 5.42
C LEU A 116 -12.80 -7.33 4.54
N ASN A 117 -12.34 -6.09 4.71
CA ASN A 117 -11.34 -5.51 3.82
C ASN A 117 -9.93 -5.51 4.41
N TYR A 118 -9.77 -5.54 5.75
CA TYR A 118 -8.45 -5.48 6.39
C TYR A 118 -8.39 -6.35 7.64
N ALA A 119 -7.21 -6.90 7.91
CA ALA A 119 -6.84 -7.53 9.17
C ALA A 119 -5.72 -6.75 9.86
N CYS A 120 -5.73 -6.70 11.19
CA CYS A 120 -4.78 -5.90 11.96
C CYS A 120 -3.79 -6.74 12.78
N GLU A 121 -2.55 -6.27 12.88
CA GLU A 121 -1.44 -6.97 13.55
C GLU A 121 -1.74 -7.29 15.02
N LYS A 122 -2.37 -6.35 15.75
CA LYS A 122 -2.72 -6.52 17.18
C LYS A 122 -4.14 -7.07 17.36
N GLY A 123 -4.65 -7.77 16.36
CA GLY A 123 -6.00 -8.29 16.32
C GLY A 123 -7.04 -7.25 15.89
N GLY A 124 -8.23 -7.77 15.61
CA GLY A 124 -9.36 -7.04 15.05
C GLY A 124 -9.29 -6.88 13.54
N VAL A 125 -10.42 -6.48 12.97
CA VAL A 125 -10.62 -6.40 11.52
C VAL A 125 -11.41 -5.16 11.13
N ILE A 126 -11.29 -4.75 9.86
CA ILE A 126 -12.04 -3.61 9.31
C ILE A 126 -12.95 -4.07 8.19
N TYR A 127 -14.24 -3.76 8.32
CA TYR A 127 -15.24 -4.02 7.28
C TYR A 127 -15.59 -2.75 6.50
N GLY A 128 -15.77 -2.90 5.19
CA GLY A 128 -16.24 -1.84 4.29
C GLY A 128 -15.22 -0.75 4.01
N ASP A 129 -15.67 0.28 3.29
CA ASP A 129 -14.87 1.45 2.95
C ASP A 129 -14.78 2.45 4.12
N PRO A 130 -13.70 3.25 4.17
CA PRO A 130 -13.58 4.29 5.17
C PRO A 130 -14.63 5.38 4.94
N LEU A 131 -15.19 5.89 6.04
CA LEU A 131 -15.93 7.13 6.01
C LEU A 131 -14.94 8.29 5.99
N ARG A 132 -14.77 8.91 4.82
CA ARG A 132 -13.83 10.01 4.58
C ARG A 132 -14.38 11.34 5.12
N GLY A 133 -13.47 12.19 5.58
CA GLY A 133 -13.73 13.52 6.14
C GLY A 133 -12.43 14.12 6.66
N ARG A 134 -12.48 15.18 7.47
CA ARG A 134 -11.28 15.73 8.16
C ARG A 134 -10.53 14.65 8.97
N VAL A 135 -11.29 13.69 9.48
CA VAL A 135 -10.79 12.52 10.19
C VAL A 135 -11.48 11.30 9.60
N TRP A 136 -10.69 10.30 9.21
CA TRP A 136 -11.22 9.08 8.61
C TRP A 136 -11.72 8.13 9.70
N ARG A 137 -12.84 7.46 9.42
CA ARG A 137 -13.47 6.53 10.35
C ARG A 137 -13.70 5.19 9.69
N VAL A 138 -13.48 4.12 10.44
CA VAL A 138 -13.65 2.74 9.98
C VAL A 138 -14.58 1.94 10.89
N TYR A 139 -15.21 0.90 10.33
CA TYR A 139 -15.93 -0.10 11.09
C TYR A 139 -14.96 -1.20 11.52
N PHE A 140 -14.44 -1.07 12.74
CA PHE A 140 -13.48 -1.97 13.37
C PHE A 140 -14.17 -2.84 14.41
N THR A 141 -13.86 -4.14 14.41
CA THR A 141 -14.36 -5.15 15.35
C THR A 141 -13.21 -5.94 15.93
#